data_AF-A0A661RWS8-F1
#
_entry.id   AF-A0A661RWS8-F1
#
_cell.length_a   1.000
_cell.length_b   1.000
_cell.length_c   1.000
_cell.angle_alpha   90.00
_cell.angle_beta   90.00
_cell.angle_gamma   90.00
#
_symmetry.space_group_name_H-M   'P 1'
#
loop_
_entity.id
_entity.type
_entity.pdbx_description
1 polymer ?
#
loop_
_entity_poly.entity_id
_entity_poly.type
_entity_poly.pdbx_seq_one_letter_code
_entity_poly.pdbx_strand_id
1 'polypeptide(L)'
;MFYNDAPISELSAEKANELISGDGYFGADKTSQRIIDFVIKGAGEDIDRLRAGREGILKGFAEAEKAWGGKLPDISYETLAKSLDAIDEKIREHGGSAVDLIT
;
A
#
# COMPACT_ATOMS: atom_id res chain seq x y z
N MET A 1 -18.02 -8.60 9.29
CA MET A 1 -16.99 -8.76 8.24
C MET A 1 -16.43 -10.16 8.37
N PHE A 2 -16.35 -10.92 7.27
CA PHE A 2 -15.87 -12.30 7.26
C PHE A 2 -14.54 -12.37 6.50
N TYR A 3 -13.67 -13.30 6.90
CA TYR A 3 -12.45 -13.67 6.20
C TYR A 3 -12.39 -15.20 6.08
N ASN A 4 -12.32 -15.74 4.85
CA ASN A 4 -12.36 -17.18 4.56
C ASN A 4 -13.41 -17.94 5.38
N ASP A 5 -14.67 -17.51 5.24
CA ASP A 5 -15.85 -18.12 5.88
C ASP A 5 -15.91 -18.04 7.42
N ALA A 6 -14.97 -17.33 8.07
CA ALA A 6 -15.00 -17.06 9.51
C ALA A 6 -15.26 -15.58 9.80
N PRO A 7 -16.07 -15.23 10.82
CA PRO A 7 -16.16 -13.85 11.31
C PRO A 7 -14.79 -13.37 11.78
N ILE A 8 -14.38 -12.15 11.41
CA ILE A 8 -13.08 -11.60 11.85
C ILE A 8 -12.96 -11.55 13.37
N SER A 9 -14.08 -11.33 14.08
CA SER A 9 -14.15 -11.33 15.54
C SER A 9 -13.91 -12.69 16.19
N GLU A 10 -13.97 -13.77 15.42
CA GLU A 10 -13.80 -15.15 15.89
C GLU A 10 -12.44 -15.74 15.49
N LEU A 11 -11.56 -14.96 14.85
CA LEU A 11 -10.20 -15.39 14.53
C LEU A 11 -9.42 -15.67 15.82
N SER A 12 -8.68 -16.79 15.84
CA SER A 12 -7.70 -17.03 16.90
C SER A 12 -6.58 -15.99 16.83
N ALA A 13 -5.94 -15.69 17.97
CA ALA A 13 -4.80 -14.78 18.01
C ALA A 13 -3.65 -15.26 17.10
N GLU A 14 -3.41 -16.58 17.06
CA GLU A 14 -2.46 -17.20 16.14
C GLU A 14 -2.82 -16.89 14.68
N LYS A 15 -4.07 -17.10 14.29
CA LYS A 15 -4.50 -16.85 12.91
C LYS A 15 -4.43 -15.36 12.56
N ALA A 16 -4.80 -14.49 13.49
CA ALA A 16 -4.68 -13.05 13.30
C ALA A 16 -3.22 -12.64 13.08
N ASN A 17 -2.28 -13.19 13.87
CA ASN A 17 -0.85 -12.94 13.71
C ASN A 17 -0.30 -13.43 12.37
N GLU A 18 -0.69 -14.62 11.91
CA GLU A 18 -0.33 -15.10 10.57
C GLU A 18 -0.87 -14.20 9.45
N LEU A 19 -2.04 -13.60 9.64
CA LEU A 19 -2.64 -12.77 8.60
C LEU A 19 -1.95 -11.41 8.48
N ILE A 20 -1.39 -10.89 9.57
CA ILE A 20 -0.69 -9.60 9.62
C ILE A 20 0.84 -9.75 9.56
N SER A 21 1.39 -10.96 9.52
CA SER A 21 2.81 -11.19 9.26
C SER A 21 3.18 -10.61 7.89
N GLY A 22 4.47 -10.32 7.64
CA GLY A 22 4.91 -9.67 6.40
C GLY A 22 4.35 -10.33 5.13
N ASP A 23 4.37 -11.65 5.08
CA ASP A 23 3.87 -12.48 3.98
C ASP A 23 2.39 -12.86 4.07
N GLY A 24 1.75 -12.58 5.20
CA GLY A 24 0.33 -12.78 5.45
C GLY A 24 -0.55 -11.93 4.54
N TYR A 25 -1.81 -12.32 4.35
CA TYR A 25 -2.68 -11.64 3.39
C TYR A 25 -2.87 -10.14 3.72
N PHE A 26 -3.00 -9.78 5.00
CA PHE A 26 -3.08 -8.39 5.48
C PHE A 26 -1.72 -7.83 5.92
N GLY A 27 -0.65 -8.57 5.70
CA GLY A 27 0.73 -8.15 5.91
C GLY A 27 1.14 -6.96 5.07
N ALA A 28 2.18 -6.28 5.51
CA ALA A 28 2.71 -5.11 4.81
C ALA A 28 3.15 -5.45 3.37
N ASP A 29 3.87 -6.56 3.16
CA ASP A 29 4.40 -6.92 1.83
C ASP A 29 3.27 -7.25 0.85
N LYS A 30 2.30 -8.05 1.26
CA LYS A 30 1.17 -8.43 0.39
C LYS A 30 0.24 -7.26 0.12
N THR A 31 0.03 -6.40 1.11
CA THR A 31 -0.84 -5.24 0.94
C THR A 31 -0.20 -4.20 0.05
N SER A 32 1.10 -3.89 0.23
CA SER A 32 1.82 -2.98 -0.65
C SER A 32 1.86 -3.52 -2.08
N GLN A 33 2.12 -4.82 -2.27
CA GLN A 33 2.09 -5.43 -3.60
C GLN A 33 0.75 -5.21 -4.30
N ARG A 34 -0.39 -5.41 -3.61
CA ARG A 34 -1.72 -5.20 -4.21
C ARG A 34 -1.96 -3.74 -4.59
N ILE A 35 -1.51 -2.80 -3.77
CA ILE A 35 -1.61 -1.36 -4.06
C ILE A 35 -0.81 -1.05 -5.34
N ILE A 36 0.40 -1.57 -5.45
CA ILE A 36 1.29 -1.29 -6.58
C ILE A 36 0.84 -1.98 -7.86
N ASP A 37 0.38 -3.23 -7.77
CA ASP A 37 -0.22 -3.93 -8.91
C ASP A 37 -1.43 -3.17 -9.46
N PHE A 38 -2.23 -2.56 -8.59
CA PHE A 38 -3.36 -1.73 -9.01
C PHE A 38 -2.89 -0.49 -9.79
N VAL A 39 -1.90 0.23 -9.25
CA VAL A 39 -1.36 1.43 -9.92
C VAL A 39 -0.71 1.06 -11.24
N ILE A 40 0.14 0.04 -11.28
CA ILE A 40 0.82 -0.41 -12.50
C ILE A 40 -0.19 -0.87 -13.55
N LYS A 41 -1.25 -1.59 -13.17
CA LYS A 41 -2.32 -1.97 -14.11
C LYS A 41 -3.03 -0.76 -14.73
N GLY A 42 -3.18 0.33 -13.99
CA GLY A 42 -3.81 1.56 -14.48
C GLY A 42 -2.87 2.45 -15.29
N ALA A 43 -1.60 2.53 -14.90
CA ALA A 43 -0.60 3.42 -15.48
C ALA A 43 0.15 2.81 -16.66
N GLY A 44 0.40 1.49 -16.64
CA GLY A 44 1.32 0.85 -17.58
C GLY A 44 2.73 1.42 -17.42
N GLU A 45 3.29 1.91 -18.54
CA GLU A 45 4.62 2.53 -18.61
C GLU A 45 4.57 4.07 -18.63
N ASP A 46 3.38 4.67 -18.52
CA ASP A 46 3.19 6.12 -18.53
C ASP A 46 3.65 6.74 -17.19
N ILE A 47 4.76 7.48 -17.23
CA ILE A 47 5.38 8.10 -16.05
C ILE A 47 4.43 9.07 -15.34
N ASP A 48 3.67 9.86 -16.08
CA ASP A 48 2.76 10.85 -15.48
C ASP A 48 1.60 10.14 -14.77
N ARG A 49 1.14 9.01 -15.30
CA ARG A 49 0.17 8.16 -14.60
C ARG A 49 0.75 7.45 -13.39
N LEU A 50 2.01 7.01 -13.45
CA LEU A 50 2.70 6.44 -12.28
C LEU A 50 2.83 7.49 -11.17
N ARG A 51 3.20 8.73 -11.51
CA ARG A 51 3.22 9.87 -10.57
C ARG A 51 1.85 10.15 -9.98
N ALA A 52 0.81 10.22 -10.80
CA ALA A 52 -0.56 10.40 -10.32
C ALA A 52 -1.01 9.25 -9.39
N GLY A 53 -0.59 8.01 -9.68
CA GLY A 53 -0.83 6.87 -8.81
C GLY A 53 -0.13 6.98 -7.46
N ARG A 54 1.12 7.46 -7.44
CA ARG A 54 1.88 7.74 -6.21
C ARG A 54 1.21 8.80 -5.35
N GLU A 55 0.80 9.91 -5.95
CA GLU A 55 0.03 10.96 -5.27
C GLU A 55 -1.30 10.43 -4.73
N GLY A 56 -1.96 9.57 -5.52
CA GLY A 56 -3.18 8.88 -5.11
C GLY A 56 -3.00 8.02 -3.87
N ILE A 57 -1.87 7.29 -3.76
CA ILE A 57 -1.51 6.51 -2.56
C ILE A 57 -1.37 7.42 -1.34
N LEU A 58 -0.60 8.51 -1.44
CA LEU A 58 -0.40 9.47 -0.35
C LEU A 58 -1.71 10.09 0.12
N LYS A 59 -2.54 10.54 -0.84
CA LYS A 59 -3.84 11.15 -0.56
C LYS A 59 -4.79 10.15 0.11
N GLY A 60 -4.89 8.93 -0.43
CA GLY A 60 -5.73 7.88 0.14
C GLY A 60 -5.29 7.49 1.56
N PHE A 61 -3.99 7.48 1.83
CA PHE A 61 -3.47 7.23 3.17
C PHE A 61 -3.88 8.33 4.17
N ALA A 62 -3.74 9.60 3.80
CA ALA A 62 -4.17 10.72 4.64
C ALA A 62 -5.69 10.72 4.89
N GLU A 63 -6.49 10.35 3.88
CA GLU A 63 -7.93 10.16 4.04
C GLU A 63 -8.24 9.00 5.00
N ALA A 64 -7.47 7.91 4.94
CA ALA A 64 -7.61 6.78 5.85
C ALA A 64 -7.24 7.16 7.31
N GLU A 65 -6.16 7.91 7.54
CA GLU A 65 -5.83 8.45 8.87
C GLU A 65 -6.97 9.30 9.44
N LYS A 66 -7.51 10.20 8.62
CA LYS A 66 -8.64 11.05 9.03
C LYS A 66 -9.87 10.21 9.39
N ALA A 67 -10.20 9.21 8.56
CA ALA A 67 -11.34 8.31 8.82
C ALA A 67 -11.12 7.43 10.06
N TRP A 68 -9.88 7.06 10.35
CA TRP A 68 -9.48 6.30 11.53
C TRP A 68 -9.54 7.12 12.82
N GLY A 69 -9.48 8.45 12.72
CA GLY A 69 -9.47 9.37 13.86
C GLY A 69 -8.06 9.79 14.30
N GLY A 70 -7.06 9.68 13.42
CA GLY A 70 -5.68 10.09 13.68
C GLY A 70 -4.67 9.08 13.16
N LYS A 71 -3.61 8.84 13.93
CA LYS A 71 -2.51 7.95 13.56
C LYS A 71 -3.02 6.52 13.32
N LEU A 72 -2.70 5.95 12.16
CA LEU A 72 -2.96 4.53 11.86
C LEU A 72 -2.02 3.62 12.66
N PRO A 73 -2.29 2.31 12.74
CA PRO A 73 -1.32 1.35 13.26
C PRO A 73 0.01 1.36 12.48
N ASP A 74 1.14 1.06 13.13
CA ASP A 74 2.47 1.18 12.51
C ASP A 74 2.64 0.34 11.22
N ILE A 75 1.99 -0.83 11.13
CA ILE A 75 1.95 -1.67 9.92
C ILE A 75 1.39 -0.94 8.69
N SER A 76 0.50 0.03 8.89
CA SER A 76 -0.04 0.86 7.80
C SER A 76 1.04 1.78 7.23
N TYR A 77 1.91 2.36 8.06
CA TYR A 77 3.04 3.17 7.59
C TYR A 77 4.11 2.32 6.91
N GLU A 78 4.36 1.10 7.41
CA GLU A 78 5.22 0.15 6.73
C GLU A 78 4.69 -0.19 5.32
N THR A 79 3.39 -0.44 5.21
CA THR A 79 2.71 -0.67 3.93
C THR A 79 2.85 0.54 3.00
N LEU A 80 2.68 1.76 3.52
CA LEU A 80 2.84 3.00 2.76
C LEU A 80 4.27 3.14 2.23
N ALA A 81 5.27 3.00 3.10
CA ALA A 81 6.68 3.12 2.72
C ALA A 81 7.04 2.12 1.61
N LYS A 82 6.71 0.83 1.79
CA LYS A 82 6.95 -0.20 0.76
C LYS A 82 6.25 0.11 -0.57
N SER A 83 5.05 0.68 -0.51
CA SER A 83 4.32 1.07 -1.72
C SER A 83 5.02 2.23 -2.43
N LEU A 84 5.39 3.29 -1.69
CA LEU A 84 6.10 4.44 -2.26
C LEU A 84 7.46 4.06 -2.83
N ASP A 85 8.23 3.24 -2.14
CA ASP A 85 9.53 2.76 -2.61
C ASP A 85 9.40 1.98 -3.93
N ALA A 86 8.40 1.09 -4.02
CA ALA A 86 8.17 0.28 -5.21
C ALA A 86 7.72 1.11 -6.42
N ILE A 87 6.85 2.12 -6.23
CA ILE A 87 6.44 2.99 -7.33
C ILE A 87 7.55 3.96 -7.74
N ASP A 88 8.35 4.44 -6.79
CA ASP A 88 9.48 5.30 -7.06
C ASP A 88 10.56 4.56 -7.85
N GLU A 89 10.78 3.28 -7.55
CA GLU A 89 11.64 2.41 -8.36
C GLU A 89 11.05 2.23 -9.77
N LYS A 90 9.74 1.96 -9.88
CA LYS A 90 9.09 1.81 -11.18
C LYS A 90 9.23 3.07 -12.04
N ILE A 91 9.07 4.26 -11.46
CA ILE A 91 9.26 5.54 -12.15
C ILE A 91 10.71 5.70 -12.64
N ARG A 92 11.70 5.35 -11.79
CA ARG A 92 13.12 5.39 -12.17
C ARG A 92 13.45 4.45 -13.33
N GLU A 93 12.93 3.22 -13.32
CA GLU A 93 13.11 2.25 -14.40
C GLU A 93 12.64 2.78 -15.77
N HIS A 94 11.62 3.65 -15.79
CA HIS A 94 11.02 4.19 -17.02
C HIS A 94 11.60 5.55 -17.40
N GLY A 95 12.69 5.98 -16.76
CA GLY A 95 13.40 7.23 -17.07
C GLY A 95 12.90 8.46 -16.33
N GLY A 96 12.05 8.30 -15.31
CA GLY A 96 11.67 9.37 -14.39
C GLY A 96 12.79 9.70 -13.40
N SER A 97 13.10 10.99 -13.22
CA SER A 97 14.10 11.44 -12.25
C SER A 97 13.54 11.49 -10.83
N ALA A 98 14.34 11.13 -9.84
CA ALA A 98 13.99 11.28 -8.42
C ALA A 98 13.88 12.75 -7.98
N VAL A 99 14.49 13.69 -8.72
CA VAL A 99 14.42 15.13 -8.46
C VAL A 99 13.00 15.67 -8.68
N ASP A 100 12.24 15.04 -9.58
CA ASP A 100 10.87 15.45 -9.90
C ASP A 100 9.84 15.00 -8.84
N LEU A 101 10.24 14.17 -7.87
CA LEU A 101 9.35 13.62 -6.83
C LEU A 101 9.34 14.43 -5.52
N ILE A 102 10.20 15.45 -5.42
CA ILE A 102 10.46 16.26 -4.21
C ILE A 102 9.99 17.72 -4.40
N THR A 103 9.52 18.08 -5.59
CA THR A 103 8.98 19.43 -5.92
C THR A 103 7.47 19.38 -6.05
#